data_AF-A0A3P6RLK5-F1
#
_entry.id   AF-A0A3P6RLK5-F1
#
_cell.length_a   1.000
_cell.length_b   1.000
_cell.length_c   1.000
_cell.angle_alpha   90.00
_cell.angle_beta   90.00
_cell.angle_gamma   90.00
#
_symmetry.space_group_name_H-M   'P 1'
#
loop_
_entity.id
_entity.type
_entity.pdbx_description
1 polymer ?
#
loop_
_entity_poly.entity_id
_entity_poly.type
_entity_poly.pdbx_seq_one_letter_code
_entity_poly.pdbx_strand_id
1 'polypeptide(L)'
;MSNTDLSVAEEDVNRMMEDVIGPLLDLNLDLYEISYILNALVWHIEERKVLESTSNTAEEVLDQIADELHEHYTCDLRMTNYAARLNHILSLIWAIEKYQQVLLMICGMMGAGIKQEIL
;
A
#
# COMPACT_ATOMS: atom_id res chain seq x y z
N MET A 1 2.90 29.35 -9.48
CA MET A 1 3.85 28.37 -8.93
C MET A 1 5.25 28.90 -9.19
N SER A 2 6.09 28.99 -8.16
CA SER A 2 7.46 29.49 -8.29
C SER A 2 8.42 28.38 -8.76
N ASN A 3 9.57 28.72 -9.35
CA ASN A 3 10.57 27.73 -9.77
C ASN A 3 11.08 26.84 -8.61
N THR A 4 11.00 27.35 -7.38
CA THR A 4 11.38 26.62 -6.16
C THR A 4 10.36 25.53 -5.80
N ASP A 5 9.07 25.76 -6.06
CA ASP A 5 8.02 24.76 -5.78
C ASP A 5 8.13 23.55 -6.73
N LEU A 6 8.57 23.80 -7.97
CA LEU A 6 8.77 22.75 -8.97
C LEU A 6 9.96 21.85 -8.65
N SER A 7 11.09 22.42 -8.17
CA SER A 7 12.28 21.65 -7.80
C SER A 7 12.06 20.79 -6.56
N VAL A 8 11.26 21.26 -5.60
CA VAL A 8 10.94 20.49 -4.38
C VAL A 8 10.07 19.27 -4.73
N ALA A 9 9.07 19.45 -5.60
CA ALA A 9 8.22 18.35 -6.04
C ALA A 9 9.00 17.26 -6.82
N GLU A 10 9.97 17.67 -7.63
CA GLU A 10 10.83 16.74 -8.37
C GLU A 10 11.73 15.91 -7.43
N GLU A 11 12.27 16.52 -6.39
CA GLU A 11 13.08 15.82 -5.38
C GLU A 11 12.26 14.79 -4.59
N ASP A 12 11.01 15.11 -4.25
CA ASP A 12 10.11 14.19 -3.55
C ASP A 12 9.68 13.01 -4.43
N VAL A 13 9.44 13.25 -5.73
CA VAL A 13 9.18 12.18 -6.70
C VAL A 13 10.41 11.28 -6.86
N ASN A 14 11.61 11.85 -6.95
CA ASN A 14 12.84 11.05 -7.06
C ASN A 14 13.06 10.17 -5.81
N ARG A 15 12.84 10.72 -4.61
CA ARG A 15 12.88 9.95 -3.36
C ARG A 15 11.86 8.81 -3.35
N MET A 16 10.64 9.06 -3.82
CA MET A 16 9.63 8.00 -3.95
C MET A 16 10.07 6.91 -4.95
N MET A 17 10.68 7.28 -6.08
CA MET A 17 11.20 6.30 -7.05
C MET A 17 12.29 5.40 -6.43
N GLU A 18 13.18 5.96 -5.62
CA GLU A 18 14.23 5.21 -4.93
C GLU A 18 13.68 4.33 -3.78
N ASP A 19 12.81 4.88 -2.93
CA ASP A 19 12.29 4.20 -1.74
C ASP A 19 11.23 3.13 -2.07
N VAL A 20 10.52 3.25 -3.20
CA VAL A 20 9.37 2.39 -3.53
C VAL A 20 9.59 1.61 -4.84
N ILE A 21 9.91 2.30 -5.94
CA ILE A 21 9.95 1.66 -7.27
C ILE A 21 11.15 0.73 -7.41
N GLY A 22 12.33 1.12 -6.91
CA GLY A 22 13.51 0.25 -6.90
C GLY A 22 13.24 -1.09 -6.21
N PRO A 23 12.84 -1.10 -4.92
CA PRO A 23 12.52 -2.31 -4.18
C PRO A 23 11.40 -3.15 -4.81
N LEU A 24 10.36 -2.52 -5.38
CA LEU A 24 9.30 -3.22 -6.10
C LEU A 24 9.82 -4.05 -7.27
N LEU A 25 10.75 -3.50 -8.05
CA LEU A 25 11.35 -4.19 -9.20
C LEU A 25 12.31 -5.29 -8.74
N ASP A 26 13.11 -5.03 -7.72
CA ASP A 26 14.13 -5.96 -7.22
C ASP A 26 13.51 -7.20 -6.55
N LEU A 27 12.36 -7.06 -5.89
CA LEU A 27 11.70 -8.16 -5.20
C LEU A 27 11.09 -9.21 -6.14
N ASN A 28 10.87 -8.85 -7.42
CA ASN A 28 10.24 -9.70 -8.43
C ASN A 28 9.00 -10.40 -7.85
N LEU A 29 8.01 -9.59 -7.45
CA LEU A 29 6.82 -10.03 -6.74
C LEU A 29 5.94 -10.91 -7.62
N ASP A 30 5.36 -11.95 -7.02
CA ASP A 30 4.29 -12.72 -7.66
C ASP A 30 2.91 -12.06 -7.47
N LEU A 31 1.88 -12.67 -8.07
CA LEU A 31 0.52 -12.14 -8.00
C LEU A 31 -0.08 -12.19 -6.60
N TYR A 32 0.23 -13.20 -5.79
CA TYR A 32 -0.28 -13.31 -4.41
C TYR A 32 0.32 -12.21 -3.54
N GLU A 33 1.61 -11.92 -3.71
CA GLU A 33 2.30 -10.86 -2.99
C GLU A 33 1.80 -9.47 -3.38
N ILE A 34 1.58 -9.23 -4.68
CA ILE A 34 0.98 -7.99 -5.17
C ILE A 34 -0.43 -7.83 -4.60
N SER A 35 -1.24 -8.89 -4.62
CA SER A 35 -2.58 -8.89 -4.03
C SER A 35 -2.54 -8.59 -2.54
N TYR A 36 -1.60 -9.16 -1.79
CA TYR A 36 -1.43 -8.88 -0.37
C TYR A 36 -1.08 -7.41 -0.13
N ILE A 37 -0.08 -6.86 -0.84
CA ILE A 37 0.33 -5.45 -0.71
C ILE A 37 -0.84 -4.51 -1.00
N LEU A 38 -1.59 -4.75 -2.07
CA LEU A 38 -2.74 -3.91 -2.41
C LEU A 38 -3.85 -3.97 -1.37
N ASN A 39 -4.16 -5.17 -0.85
CA ASN A 39 -5.17 -5.31 0.21
C ASN A 39 -4.71 -4.64 1.52
N ALA A 40 -3.44 -4.81 1.89
CA ALA A 40 -2.86 -4.13 3.04
C ALA A 40 -3.05 -2.61 2.91
N LEU A 41 -2.68 -2.01 1.79
CA LEU A 41 -2.80 -0.55 1.57
C LEU A 41 -4.24 -0.05 1.54
N VAL A 42 -5.19 -0.85 1.04
CA VAL A 42 -6.61 -0.48 0.94
C VAL A 42 -7.32 -0.59 2.29
N TRP A 43 -7.06 -1.66 3.04
CA TRP A 43 -7.71 -1.98 4.30
C TRP A 43 -6.97 -1.45 5.52
N HIS A 44 -5.79 -0.84 5.35
CA HIS A 44 -5.12 -0.07 6.40
C HIS A 44 -5.90 1.22 6.69
N ILE A 45 -6.88 1.09 7.59
CA ILE A 45 -7.81 2.16 7.99
C ILE A 45 -7.50 2.73 9.38
N GLU A 46 -6.36 2.40 9.97
CA GLU A 46 -5.91 3.00 11.23
C GLU A 46 -6.00 4.52 11.14
N GLU A 47 -6.49 5.13 12.22
CA GLU A 47 -6.71 6.58 12.37
C GLU A 47 -7.86 7.21 11.56
N ARG A 48 -8.62 6.43 10.76
CA ARG A 48 -9.82 6.94 10.07
C ARG A 48 -11.04 6.90 10.99
N LYS A 49 -11.85 7.96 10.99
CA LYS A 49 -13.16 7.98 11.65
C LYS A 49 -14.17 7.12 10.87
N VAL A 50 -14.06 5.81 11.02
CA VAL A 50 -14.99 4.82 10.43
C VAL A 50 -15.89 4.20 11.51
N LEU A 51 -16.93 3.51 11.08
CA LEU A 51 -17.77 2.72 11.97
C LEU A 51 -16.98 1.52 12.50
N GLU A 52 -17.25 1.12 13.75
CA GLU A 52 -16.63 -0.05 14.39
C GLU A 52 -16.81 -1.33 13.55
N SER A 53 -18.00 -1.53 12.97
CA SER A 53 -18.26 -2.67 12.08
C SER A 53 -17.34 -2.69 10.85
N THR A 54 -16.97 -1.51 10.32
CA THR A 54 -16.03 -1.38 9.21
C THR A 54 -14.60 -1.68 9.65
N SER A 55 -14.21 -1.28 10.87
CA SER A 55 -12.92 -1.66 11.47
C SER A 55 -12.79 -3.17 11.58
N ASN A 56 -13.79 -3.82 12.16
CA ASN A 56 -13.78 -5.27 12.35
C ASN A 56 -13.72 -6.01 11.00
N THR A 57 -14.46 -5.52 10.00
CA THR A 57 -14.42 -6.11 8.65
C THR A 57 -13.03 -5.96 8.02
N ALA A 58 -12.36 -4.81 8.22
CA ALA A 58 -11.03 -4.60 7.68
C ALA A 58 -10.00 -5.53 8.33
N GLU A 59 -10.07 -5.72 9.65
CA GLU A 59 -9.23 -6.67 10.39
C GLU A 59 -9.45 -8.10 9.88
N GLU A 60 -10.71 -8.53 9.74
CA GLU A 60 -11.04 -9.87 9.21
C GLU A 60 -10.48 -10.09 7.79
N VAL A 61 -10.55 -9.08 6.93
CA VAL A 61 -10.01 -9.17 5.56
C VAL A 61 -8.48 -9.22 5.57
N LEU A 62 -7.83 -8.42 6.42
CA LEU A 62 -6.36 -8.41 6.55
C LEU A 62 -5.83 -9.74 7.11
N ASP A 63 -6.52 -10.33 8.07
CA ASP A 63 -6.18 -11.66 8.60
C ASP A 63 -6.34 -12.73 7.52
N GLN A 64 -7.47 -12.72 6.79
CA GLN A 64 -7.70 -13.70 5.73
C GLN A 64 -6.64 -13.63 4.63
N ILE A 65 -6.29 -12.43 4.14
CA ILE A 65 -5.28 -12.30 3.08
C ILE A 65 -3.87 -12.66 3.57
N ALA A 66 -3.58 -12.48 4.86
CA ALA A 66 -2.33 -12.92 5.46
C ALA A 66 -2.24 -14.45 5.52
N ASP A 67 -3.34 -15.12 5.86
CA ASP A 67 -3.43 -16.59 5.83
C ASP A 67 -3.28 -17.14 4.41
N GLU A 68 -3.92 -16.51 3.42
CA GLU A 68 -3.78 -16.90 2.01
C GLU A 68 -2.33 -16.75 1.51
N LEU A 69 -1.63 -15.67 1.89
CA LEU A 69 -0.22 -15.49 1.56
C LEU A 69 0.67 -16.52 2.28
N HIS A 70 0.38 -16.83 3.54
CA HIS A 70 1.07 -17.87 4.29
C HIS A 70 0.92 -19.25 3.64
N GLU A 71 -0.29 -19.61 3.24
CA GLU A 71 -0.57 -20.86 2.54
C GLU A 71 0.17 -20.90 1.19
N HIS A 72 0.16 -19.82 0.43
CA HIS A 72 0.91 -19.73 -0.83
C HIS A 72 2.41 -20.01 -0.63
N TYR A 73 3.04 -19.40 0.37
CA TYR A 73 4.45 -19.64 0.65
C TYR A 73 4.75 -21.06 1.10
N THR A 74 3.89 -21.65 1.94
CA THR A 74 4.18 -22.94 2.60
C THR A 74 3.71 -24.15 1.79
N CYS A 75 2.57 -24.06 1.13
CA CYS A 75 1.96 -25.15 0.38
C CYS A 75 2.38 -25.15 -1.09
N ASP A 76 2.25 -24.01 -1.78
CA ASP A 76 2.50 -23.91 -3.22
C ASP A 76 3.99 -23.83 -3.52
N LEU A 77 4.66 -22.84 -2.91
CA LEU A 77 6.09 -22.58 -3.14
C LEU A 77 7.01 -23.42 -2.25
N ARG A 78 6.47 -24.01 -1.18
CA ARG A 78 7.20 -24.83 -0.19
C ARG A 78 8.44 -24.13 0.36
N MET A 79 8.32 -22.83 0.60
CA MET A 79 9.38 -21.99 1.12
C MET A 79 9.54 -22.18 2.63
N THR A 80 10.68 -22.72 3.05
CA THR A 80 10.99 -22.94 4.47
C THR A 80 11.39 -21.67 5.22
N ASN A 81 11.74 -20.59 4.53
CA ASN A 81 12.13 -19.32 5.15
C ASN A 81 11.62 -18.11 4.36
N TYR A 82 10.29 -17.99 4.25
CA TYR A 82 9.66 -16.83 3.60
C TYR A 82 9.66 -15.57 4.49
N ALA A 83 9.99 -15.68 5.78
CA ALA A 83 9.96 -14.56 6.73
C ALA A 83 10.84 -13.37 6.30
N ALA A 84 12.02 -13.64 5.72
CA ALA A 84 12.87 -12.58 5.18
C ALA A 84 12.19 -11.83 4.03
N ARG A 85 11.53 -12.55 3.12
CA ARG A 85 10.78 -11.98 1.99
C ARG A 85 9.57 -11.17 2.47
N LEU A 86 8.82 -11.71 3.43
CA LEU A 86 7.70 -11.00 4.06
C LEU A 86 8.17 -9.70 4.73
N ASN A 87 9.30 -9.71 5.44
CA ASN A 87 9.85 -8.49 6.05
C ASN A 87 10.19 -7.41 5.00
N HIS A 88 10.69 -7.80 3.83
CA HIS A 88 10.91 -6.86 2.73
C HIS A 88 9.60 -6.30 2.18
N ILE A 89 8.57 -7.13 2.04
CA ILE A 89 7.21 -6.71 1.63
C ILE A 89 6.62 -5.72 2.64
N LEU A 90 6.71 -6.00 3.93
CA LEU A 90 6.22 -5.09 4.99
C LEU A 90 6.97 -3.76 4.98
N SER A 91 8.29 -3.80 4.80
CA SER A 91 9.10 -2.57 4.68
C SER A 91 8.69 -1.73 3.47
N LEU A 92 8.33 -2.38 2.36
CA LEU A 92 7.82 -1.72 1.17
C LEU A 92 6.44 -1.10 1.40
N ILE A 93 5.53 -1.81 2.09
CA ILE A 93 4.21 -1.26 2.46
C ILE A 93 4.39 0.01 3.30
N TRP A 94 5.25 -0.01 4.31
CA TRP A 94 5.54 1.17 5.13
C TRP A 94 6.17 2.31 4.33
N ALA A 95 7.05 2.00 3.37
CA ALA A 95 7.60 3.00 2.46
C ALA A 95 6.50 3.63 1.61
N ILE A 96 5.55 2.85 1.09
CA ILE A 96 4.40 3.36 0.33
C ILE A 96 3.50 4.23 1.23
N GLU A 97 3.20 3.79 2.45
CA GLU A 97 2.38 4.51 3.43
C GLU A 97 2.98 5.88 3.80
N LYS A 98 4.31 5.95 3.94
CA LYS A 98 5.04 7.22 4.14
C LYS A 98 4.75 8.24 3.04
N TYR A 99 4.56 7.80 1.79
CA TYR A 99 4.18 8.65 0.65
C TYR A 99 2.66 8.71 0.40
N GLN A 100 1.85 7.92 1.11
CA GLN A 100 0.41 7.80 0.88
C GLN A 100 -0.38 9.07 1.24
N GLN A 101 0.16 9.94 2.10
CA GLN A 101 -0.38 11.30 2.29
C GLN A 101 -0.37 12.12 0.97
N VAL A 102 0.60 11.87 0.09
CA VAL A 102 0.69 12.50 -1.25
C VAL A 102 -0.22 11.79 -2.26
N LEU A 103 -0.32 10.46 -2.20
CA LEU A 103 -1.17 9.67 -3.09
C LEU A 103 -2.67 9.91 -2.85
N LEU A 104 -3.09 10.07 -1.59
CA LEU A 104 -4.45 10.46 -1.23
C LEU A 104 -4.79 11.90 -1.64
N MET A 105 -3.81 12.78 -1.83
CA MET A 105 -4.04 14.10 -2.40
C MET A 105 -4.46 13.99 -3.88
N ILE A 106 -3.86 13.07 -4.63
CA ILE A 106 -4.18 12.81 -6.05
C ILE A 106 -5.51 12.04 -6.19
N CYS A 107 -5.75 11.02 -5.36
CA CYS A 107 -7.01 10.27 -5.36
C CYS A 107 -8.18 11.05 -4.71
N GLY A 108 -7.90 11.91 -3.73
CA GLY A 108 -8.88 12.82 -3.10
C GLY A 108 -9.38 13.90 -4.07
N MET A 109 -8.54 14.33 -5.01
CA MET A 109 -8.98 15.16 -6.15
C MET A 109 -9.93 14.42 -7.10
N MET A 110 -9.83 13.09 -7.22
CA MET A 110 -10.82 12.29 -7.97
C MET A 110 -12.14 12.08 -7.19
N GLY A 111 -12.07 11.96 -5.86
CA GLY A 111 -13.26 11.79 -5.00
C GLY A 111 -14.06 13.08 -4.74
N ALA A 112 -13.44 14.25 -4.84
CA ALA A 112 -14.13 15.54 -4.68
C ALA A 112 -15.08 15.86 -5.85
N GLY A 113 -14.85 15.28 -7.05
CA GLY A 113 -15.70 15.49 -8.23
C GLY A 113 -17.06 14.79 -8.18
N ILE A 114 -17.24 13.77 -7.32
CA ILE A 114 -18.49 12.98 -7.27
C ILE A 114 -19.49 13.57 -6.27
N LYS A 115 -19.05 14.42 -5.32
CA LYS A 115 -19.94 15.02 -4.31
C LYS A 115 -20.68 16.28 -4.76
N GLN A 116 -20.44 16.78 -5.98
CA GLN A 116 -21.12 18.00 -6.47
C GLN A 116 -22.31 17.76 -7.41
N GLU A 117 -22.57 16.51 -7.86
CA GLU A 117 -23.71 16.20 -8.77
C GLU A 117 -24.89 15.49 -8.09
N ILE A 118 -24.85 15.30 -6.78
CA ILE A 118 -25.99 14.78 -6.00
C ILE A 118 -26.27 15.73 -4.84
N LEU A 119 -26.71 16.95 -5.16
CA LEU A 119 -27.56 17.81 -4.34
C LEU A 119 -28.12 18.97 -5.17
#